data_AF-A0A2U1PPJ7-F1
#
_entry.id   AF-A0A2U1PPJ7-F1
#
_cell.length_a   1.000
_cell.length_b   1.000
_cell.length_c   1.000
_cell.angle_alpha   90.00
_cell.angle_beta   90.00
_cell.angle_gamma   90.00
#
_symmetry.space_group_name_H-M   'P 1'
#
loop_
_entity.id
_entity.type
_entity.pdbx_description
1 polymer ?
#
loop_
_entity_poly.entity_id
_entity_poly.type
_entity_poly.pdbx_seq_one_letter_code
_entity_poly.pdbx_strand_id
1 'polypeptide(L)'
;MRITMKGGIWKNTEDEILKVAVMKYGHNQWSRISSLLVRKDAKQCKARWYEWIHPSIKKTDWTRQEDEKLLHLSNLLPSQWRSIAPHVGRTPSQCLERYERLLDAACAKDGTYES
;
A
#
# COMPACT_ATOMS: atom_id res chain seq x y z
N MET A 1 -16.38 -1.76 -15.97
CA MET A 1 -17.24 -2.48 -15.00
C MET A 1 -16.42 -2.76 -13.74
N ARG A 2 -16.58 -1.99 -12.66
CA ARG A 2 -15.89 -2.25 -11.38
C ARG A 2 -16.79 -3.15 -10.54
N ILE A 3 -16.51 -4.44 -10.51
CA ILE A 3 -17.18 -5.35 -9.58
C ILE A 3 -16.57 -5.14 -8.20
N THR A 4 -17.15 -4.24 -7.41
CA THR A 4 -16.87 -4.10 -5.99
C THR A 4 -18.08 -4.59 -5.22
N MET A 5 -17.94 -5.73 -4.53
CA MET A 5 -18.47 -6.02 -3.18
C MET A 5 -18.51 -7.54 -2.94
N LYS A 6 -17.38 -8.12 -2.54
CA LYS A 6 -17.38 -9.16 -1.50
C LYS A 6 -16.21 -8.86 -0.58
N GLY A 7 -16.46 -8.64 0.71
CA GLY A 7 -15.42 -8.59 1.73
C GLY A 7 -14.97 -7.23 2.22
N GLY A 8 -15.91 -6.34 2.59
CA GLY A 8 -15.70 -4.93 3.03
C GLY A 8 -14.58 -4.63 4.04
N ILE A 9 -14.70 -3.57 4.83
CA ILE A 9 -13.60 -3.07 5.68
C ILE A 9 -12.94 -4.19 6.50
N TRP A 10 -11.60 -4.26 6.44
CA TRP A 10 -10.81 -5.22 7.21
C TRP A 10 -10.90 -4.89 8.69
N LYS A 11 -11.36 -5.86 9.50
CA LYS A 11 -11.36 -5.76 10.96
C LYS A 11 -10.03 -6.26 11.52
N ASN A 12 -9.66 -5.77 12.70
CA ASN A 12 -8.46 -6.23 13.40
C ASN A 12 -8.46 -7.76 13.61
N THR A 13 -9.64 -8.34 13.92
CA THR A 13 -9.77 -9.80 14.05
C THR A 13 -9.48 -10.55 12.74
N GLU A 14 -9.89 -10.00 11.60
CA GLU A 14 -9.58 -10.57 10.29
C GLU A 14 -8.07 -10.47 9.98
N ASP A 15 -7.43 -9.37 10.35
CA ASP A 15 -5.98 -9.20 10.20
C ASP A 15 -5.19 -10.19 11.07
N GLU A 16 -5.61 -10.42 12.32
CA GLU A 16 -4.95 -11.42 13.19
C GLU A 16 -5.12 -12.85 12.67
N ILE A 17 -6.33 -13.21 12.20
CA ILE A 17 -6.55 -14.50 11.54
C ILE A 17 -5.65 -14.63 10.30
N LEU A 18 -5.54 -13.57 9.50
CA LEU A 18 -4.69 -13.56 8.31
C LEU A 18 -3.21 -13.74 8.67
N LYS A 19 -2.71 -13.07 9.72
CA LYS A 19 -1.34 -13.25 10.21
C LYS A 19 -1.06 -14.69 10.62
N VAL A 20 -1.90 -15.25 11.48
CA VAL A 20 -1.75 -16.63 11.96
C VAL A 20 -1.82 -17.63 10.80
N ALA A 21 -2.75 -17.41 9.86
CA ALA A 21 -2.90 -18.27 8.69
C ALA A 21 -1.67 -18.23 7.76
N VAL A 22 -1.10 -17.05 7.52
CA VAL A 22 0.14 -16.92 6.72
C VAL A 22 1.32 -17.57 7.44
N MET A 23 1.44 -17.41 8.77
CA MET A 23 2.47 -18.10 9.56
C MET A 23 2.34 -19.62 9.47
N LYS A 24 1.11 -20.15 9.44
CA LYS A 24 0.84 -21.58 9.39
C LYS A 24 0.97 -22.20 7.99
N TYR A 25 0.52 -21.51 6.94
CA TYR A 25 0.42 -22.07 5.58
C TYR A 25 1.40 -21.45 4.56
N GLY A 26 2.14 -20.42 4.96
CA GLY A 26 3.08 -19.69 4.11
C GLY A 26 2.40 -18.77 3.07
N HIS A 27 3.20 -18.27 2.14
CA HIS A 27 2.82 -17.20 1.20
C HIS A 27 2.27 -17.67 -0.15
N ASN A 28 2.08 -18.99 -0.33
CA ASN A 28 1.65 -19.59 -1.60
C ASN A 28 0.25 -20.21 -1.56
N GLN A 29 -0.33 -20.36 -0.36
CA GLN A 29 -1.62 -21.05 -0.17
C GLN A 29 -2.78 -20.07 0.09
N TRP A 30 -2.92 -19.02 -0.71
CA TRP A 30 -3.91 -17.96 -0.49
C TRP A 30 -5.36 -18.45 -0.52
N SER A 31 -5.70 -19.43 -1.36
CA SER A 31 -7.04 -20.02 -1.39
C SER A 31 -7.40 -20.71 -0.07
N ARG A 32 -6.41 -21.38 0.54
CA ARG A 32 -6.57 -22.01 1.86
C ARG A 32 -6.70 -20.95 2.95
N ILE A 33 -5.88 -19.91 2.89
CA ILE A 33 -5.94 -18.79 3.85
C ILE A 33 -7.31 -18.10 3.77
N SER A 34 -7.82 -17.80 2.58
CA SER A 34 -9.13 -17.16 2.43
C SER A 34 -10.29 -18.00 2.95
N SER A 35 -10.17 -19.34 2.97
CA SER A 35 -11.22 -20.20 3.53
C SER A 35 -11.45 -19.99 5.04
N LEU A 36 -10.49 -19.39 5.74
CA LEU A 36 -10.58 -19.06 7.17
C LEU A 36 -11.23 -17.68 7.43
N LEU A 37 -11.46 -16.89 6.38
CA LEU A 37 -11.96 -15.52 6.49
C LEU A 37 -13.32 -15.40 5.79
N VAL A 38 -14.32 -14.98 6.55
CA VAL A 38 -15.67 -14.84 6.03
C VAL A 38 -15.72 -13.67 5.05
N ARG A 39 -16.21 -13.94 3.82
CA ARG A 39 -16.38 -12.97 2.73
C ARG A 39 -15.07 -12.34 2.20
N LYS A 40 -13.88 -12.79 2.59
CA LYS A 40 -12.61 -12.35 1.99
C LYS A 40 -12.11 -13.40 1.01
N ASP A 41 -11.82 -13.01 -0.23
CA ASP A 41 -11.26 -13.91 -1.23
C ASP A 41 -9.71 -13.99 -1.16
N ALA A 42 -9.14 -14.95 -1.89
CA ALA A 42 -7.70 -15.18 -1.92
C ALA A 42 -6.90 -13.97 -2.44
N LYS A 43 -7.42 -13.23 -3.43
CA LYS A 43 -6.76 -12.03 -3.97
C LYS A 43 -6.77 -10.92 -2.93
N GLN A 44 -7.86 -10.75 -2.19
CA GLN A 44 -7.97 -9.78 -1.11
C GLN A 44 -7.03 -10.10 0.05
N CYS A 45 -6.96 -11.37 0.47
CA CYS A 45 -6.03 -11.80 1.52
C CYS A 45 -4.58 -11.52 1.11
N LYS A 46 -4.22 -11.85 -0.14
CA LYS A 46 -2.90 -11.58 -0.70
C LYS A 46 -2.59 -10.08 -0.73
N ALA A 47 -3.51 -9.26 -1.24
CA ALA A 47 -3.34 -7.81 -1.30
C ALA A 47 -3.19 -7.22 0.11
N ARG A 48 -4.08 -7.58 1.05
CA ARG A 48 -4.02 -7.12 2.44
C ARG A 48 -2.69 -7.45 3.10
N TRP A 49 -2.18 -8.65 2.87
CA TRP A 49 -0.89 -9.06 3.40
C TRP A 49 0.24 -8.15 2.92
N TYR A 50 0.41 -8.02 1.59
CA TYR A 50 1.52 -7.27 1.01
C TYR A 50 1.38 -5.74 1.10
N GLU A 51 0.17 -5.22 1.32
CA GLU A 51 -0.07 -3.77 1.41
C GLU A 51 -0.16 -3.25 2.84
N TRP A 52 -0.54 -4.07 3.82
CA TRP A 52 -0.82 -3.59 5.19
C TRP A 52 -0.22 -4.40 6.34
N ILE A 53 -0.03 -5.71 6.17
CA ILE A 53 0.32 -6.60 7.29
C ILE A 53 1.79 -7.03 7.29
N HIS A 54 2.37 -7.26 6.11
CA HIS A 54 3.72 -7.81 5.98
C HIS A 54 4.75 -6.98 6.78
N PRO A 55 5.65 -7.62 7.56
CA PRO A 55 6.57 -6.90 8.46
C PRO A 55 7.52 -5.91 7.76
N SER A 56 7.80 -6.10 6.47
CA SER A 56 8.65 -5.17 5.72
C SER A 56 7.97 -3.84 5.40
N ILE A 57 6.67 -3.71 5.64
CA ILE A 57 5.92 -2.48 5.35
C ILE A 57 6.21 -1.46 6.45
N LYS A 58 6.93 -0.41 6.08
CA LYS A 58 7.20 0.71 6.99
C LYS A 58 5.93 1.53 7.22
N LYS A 59 5.53 1.64 8.48
CA LYS A 59 4.42 2.49 8.94
C LYS A 59 4.90 3.76 9.64
N THR A 60 6.21 4.03 9.60
CA THR A 60 6.83 5.24 10.13
C THR A 60 6.66 6.40 9.15
N ASP A 61 6.93 7.61 9.62
CA ASP A 61 6.95 8.81 8.78
C ASP A 61 7.92 8.69 7.61
N TRP A 62 7.66 9.51 6.58
CA TRP A 62 8.51 9.64 5.40
C TRP A 62 9.76 10.43 5.73
N THR A 63 10.91 9.88 5.35
CA THR A 63 12.18 10.60 5.42
C THR A 63 12.38 11.48 4.19
N ARG A 64 13.19 12.54 4.33
CA ARG A 64 13.54 13.41 3.21
C ARG A 64 14.18 12.64 2.05
N GLN A 65 15.03 11.66 2.35
CA GLN A 65 15.67 10.82 1.33
C GLN A 65 14.65 9.94 0.59
N GLU A 66 13.62 9.45 1.28
CA GLU A 66 12.52 8.72 0.63
C GLU A 66 11.72 9.63 -0.31
N ASP A 67 11.43 10.86 0.10
CA ASP A 67 10.72 11.86 -0.72
C ASP A 67 11.52 12.27 -1.97
N GLU A 68 12.80 12.59 -1.81
CA GLU A 68 13.68 12.96 -2.93
C GLU A 68 13.74 11.83 -3.98
N LYS A 69 13.86 10.58 -3.51
CA LYS A 69 13.89 9.41 -4.38
C LYS A 69 12.55 9.14 -5.05
N LEU A 70 11.45 9.32 -4.33
CA LEU A 70 10.09 9.20 -4.87
C LEU A 70 9.86 10.19 -6.00
N LEU A 71 10.18 11.47 -5.78
CA LEU A 71 9.99 12.55 -6.77
C LEU A 71 10.89 12.34 -8.00
N HIS A 72 12.15 11.96 -7.79
CA HIS A 72 13.07 11.66 -8.88
C HIS A 72 12.55 10.51 -9.76
N LEU A 73 12.17 9.39 -9.13
CA LEU A 73 11.69 8.22 -9.87
C LEU A 73 10.31 8.43 -10.50
N SER A 74 9.42 9.22 -9.90
CA SER A 74 8.12 9.54 -10.51
C SER A 74 8.26 10.41 -11.76
N ASN A 75 9.31 11.24 -11.84
CA ASN A 75 9.63 11.99 -13.05
C ASN A 75 10.12 11.08 -14.18
N LEU A 76 10.95 10.08 -13.86
CA LEU A 76 11.50 9.13 -14.84
C LEU A 76 10.50 8.05 -15.26
N LEU A 77 9.65 7.60 -14.34
CA LEU A 77 8.71 6.49 -14.53
C LEU A 77 7.28 6.92 -14.16
N PRO A 78 6.61 7.76 -14.98
CA PRO A 78 5.30 8.32 -14.63
C PRO A 78 4.26 7.24 -14.33
N SER A 79 3.61 7.33 -13.17
CA SER A 79 2.56 6.41 -12.71
C SER A 79 2.95 4.93 -12.56
N GLN A 80 4.25 4.59 -12.61
CA GLN A 80 4.73 3.22 -12.47
C GLN A 80 5.04 2.85 -11.00
N TRP A 81 4.08 3.05 -10.10
CA TRP A 81 4.27 2.91 -8.65
C TRP A 81 4.75 1.53 -8.21
N ARG A 82 4.36 0.47 -8.95
CA ARG A 82 4.84 -0.90 -8.69
C ARG A 82 6.34 -1.06 -8.94
N SER A 83 6.89 -0.33 -9.90
CA SER A 83 8.32 -0.31 -10.21
C SER A 83 9.07 0.61 -9.25
N ILE A 84 8.46 1.73 -8.85
CA ILE A 84 9.08 2.73 -7.95
C ILE A 84 9.19 2.23 -6.51
N ALA A 85 8.11 1.62 -5.99
CA ALA A 85 7.98 1.20 -4.60
C ALA A 85 9.17 0.41 -4.04
N PRO A 86 9.69 -0.62 -4.74
CA PRO A 86 10.88 -1.36 -4.28
C PRO A 86 12.13 -0.49 -4.09
N HIS A 87 12.33 0.55 -4.90
CA HIS A 87 13.50 1.43 -4.80
C HIS A 87 13.39 2.42 -3.63
N VAL A 88 12.17 2.85 -3.31
CA VAL A 88 11.86 3.75 -2.19
C VAL A 88 11.78 2.97 -0.86
N GLY A 89 11.43 1.67 -0.91
CA GLY A 89 11.24 0.84 0.27
C GLY A 89 9.90 1.06 0.96
N ARG A 90 8.87 1.44 0.18
CA ARG A 90 7.46 1.65 0.61
C ARG A 90 6.53 0.89 -0.33
N THR A 91 5.26 0.75 0.02
CA THR A 91 4.29 0.08 -0.88
C THR A 91 3.87 1.00 -2.03
N PRO A 92 3.40 0.46 -3.17
CA PRO A 92 2.94 1.30 -4.30
C PRO A 92 1.85 2.30 -3.90
N SER A 93 0.92 1.88 -3.04
CA SER A 93 -0.15 2.74 -2.53
C SER A 93 0.39 3.86 -1.65
N GLN A 94 1.37 3.57 -0.77
CA GLN A 94 2.03 4.60 0.03
C GLN A 94 2.76 5.62 -0.85
N CYS A 95 3.47 5.16 -1.88
CA CYS A 95 4.18 6.03 -2.82
C CYS A 95 3.22 6.99 -3.54
N LEU A 96 2.10 6.49 -4.05
CA LEU A 96 1.09 7.32 -4.71
C LEU A 96 0.52 8.38 -3.75
N GLU A 97 0.04 7.96 -2.57
CA GLU A 97 -0.54 8.87 -1.59
C GLU A 97 0.45 9.95 -1.15
N ARG A 98 1.72 9.59 -0.94
CA ARG A 98 2.75 10.56 -0.58
C ARG A 98 3.02 11.54 -1.71
N TYR A 99 3.11 11.05 -2.94
CA TYR A 99 3.36 11.88 -4.11
C TYR A 99 2.26 12.92 -4.29
N GLU A 100 1.00 12.52 -4.21
CA GLU A 100 -0.16 13.43 -4.26
C GLU A 100 -0.06 14.51 -3.18
N ARG A 101 0.22 14.14 -1.93
CA ARG A 101 0.42 15.11 -0.84
C ARG A 101 1.57 16.10 -1.09
N LEU A 102 2.66 15.64 -1.70
CA LEU A 102 3.80 16.51 -2.03
C LEU A 102 3.43 17.51 -3.13
N LEU A 103 2.65 17.10 -4.12
CA LEU A 103 2.13 18.00 -5.16
C LEU A 103 1.16 19.03 -4.58
N ASP A 104 0.23 18.60 -3.74
CA ASP A 104 -0.74 19.49 -3.07
C ASP A 104 0.00 20.54 -2.21
N ALA A 105 1.02 20.12 -1.47
CA ALA A 105 1.82 21.00 -0.64
C ALA A 105 2.67 22.00 -1.47
N ALA A 106 3.08 21.64 -2.69
CA ALA A 106 3.77 22.55 -3.59
C ALA A 106 2.80 23.61 -4.17
N CYS A 107 1.67 23.15 -4.71
CA CYS A 107 0.62 24.03 -5.24
C CYS A 107 0.11 25.04 -4.20
N ALA A 108 -0.05 24.60 -2.95
CA ALA A 108 -0.46 25.48 -1.85
C ALA A 108 0.58 26.58 -1.52
N LYS A 109 1.88 26.32 -1.71
CA LYS A 109 2.94 27.33 -1.49
C LYS A 109 2.99 28.36 -2.60
N ASP A 110 2.77 27.93 -3.84
CA ASP A 110 2.78 28.84 -4.99
C ASP A 110 1.63 29.86 -4.90
N GLY A 111 0.48 29.50 -4.36
CA GLY A 111 -0.62 30.46 -4.12
C GLY A 111 -0.37 31.48 -3.01
N THR A 112 0.64 31.29 -2.16
CA THR A 112 0.94 32.19 -1.02
C THR A 112 1.98 33.26 -1.33
N TYR A 113 2.74 33.16 -2.43
CA TYR A 113 3.67 34.22 -2.84
C TYR A 113 3.00 35.32 -3.68
N GLU A 114 1.76 35.10 -4.13
CA GLU A 114 0.99 36.04 -4.96
C GLU A 114 -0.01 36.91 -4.15
N SER A 115 0.13 37.02 -2.83
CA SER A 115 -0.66 37.92 -1.96
C SER A 115 0.21 38.87 -1.14
#